data_AF-A0A968DKD5-F1
#
_entry.id   AF-A0A968DKD5-F1
#
_cell.length_a   1.000
_cell.length_b   1.000
_cell.length_c   1.000
_cell.angle_alpha   90.00
_cell.angle_beta   90.00
_cell.angle_gamma   90.00
#
_symmetry.space_group_name_H-M   'P 1'
#
loop_
_entity.id
_entity.type
_entity.pdbx_description
1 polymer ?
#
loop_
_entity_poly.entity_id
_entity_poly.type
_entity_poly.pdbx_seq_one_letter_code
_entity_poly.pdbx_strand_id
1 'polypeptide(L)'
;EDEETAQIMNEHFVNIKVDREERPDLDDIYMQAVVALTGQGGWPMSVFLTPEGEPFYGGTYFPPERRYNMPGFREVLLAINNAWQNSRESLQNNAKQV
;
A
#
# COMPACT_ATOMS: atom_id res chain seq x y z
N GLU A 1 18.22 7.80 -0.57
CA GLU A 1 17.38 7.68 -1.77
C GLU A 1 17.68 6.31 -2.37
N ASP A 2 16.66 5.54 -2.74
CA ASP A 2 16.77 4.22 -3.38
C ASP A 2 16.18 4.35 -4.78
N GLU A 3 17.04 4.55 -5.77
CA GLU A 3 16.65 4.81 -7.16
C GLU A 3 15.88 3.63 -7.78
N GLU A 4 16.22 2.39 -7.41
CA GLU A 4 15.58 1.20 -7.93
C GLU A 4 14.14 1.10 -7.42
N THR A 5 13.94 1.34 -6.13
CA THR A 5 12.58 1.42 -5.55
C THR A 5 11.77 2.53 -6.23
N ALA A 6 12.36 3.72 -6.40
CA ALA A 6 11.68 4.84 -7.05
C ALA A 6 11.29 4.53 -8.51
N GLN A 7 12.15 3.84 -9.25
CA GLN A 7 11.87 3.43 -10.63
C GLN A 7 10.65 2.49 -10.70
N ILE A 8 10.60 1.45 -9.85
CA ILE A 8 9.47 0.52 -9.76
C ILE A 8 8.18 1.28 -9.41
N MET A 9 8.25 2.18 -8.44
CA MET A 9 7.12 3.01 -8.02
C MET A 9 6.60 3.87 -9.17
N ASN A 10 7.49 4.52 -9.93
CA ASN A 10 7.12 5.40 -11.03
C ASN A 10 6.60 4.65 -12.26
N GLU A 11 7.06 3.43 -12.49
CA GLU A 11 6.65 2.62 -13.63
C GLU A 11 5.25 2.00 -13.44
N HIS A 12 4.91 1.62 -12.19
CA HIS A 12 3.73 0.80 -11.94
C HIS A 12 2.64 1.47 -11.10
N PHE A 13 2.93 2.60 -10.45
CA PHE A 13 2.02 3.23 -9.49
C PHE A 13 1.86 4.74 -9.72
N VAL A 14 0.68 5.25 -9.36
CA VAL A 14 0.48 6.69 -9.15
C VAL A 14 0.78 6.97 -7.68
N ASN A 15 1.94 7.57 -7.41
CA ASN A 15 2.42 7.82 -6.06
C ASN A 15 1.80 9.10 -5.49
N ILE A 16 1.08 8.99 -4.38
CA ILE A 16 0.46 10.13 -3.67
C ILE A 16 1.11 10.24 -2.29
N LYS A 17 1.74 11.38 -2.01
CA LYS A 17 2.25 11.69 -0.67
C LYS A 17 1.23 12.56 0.05
N VAL A 18 0.82 12.12 1.23
CA VAL A 18 -0.16 12.83 2.07
C VAL A 18 0.54 13.30 3.34
N ASP A 19 0.31 14.55 3.70
CA ASP A 19 0.65 15.08 5.01
C ASP A 19 -0.56 14.93 5.95
N ARG A 20 -0.38 14.18 7.05
CA ARG A 20 -1.46 13.89 8.00
C ARG A 20 -1.86 15.10 8.86
N GLU A 21 -0.96 16.07 9.05
CA GLU A 21 -1.29 17.28 9.82
C GLU A 21 -2.20 18.20 9.00
N GLU A 22 -2.02 18.20 7.68
CA GLU A 22 -2.85 18.95 6.74
C GLU A 22 -4.13 18.18 6.34
N ARG A 23 -4.08 16.84 6.29
CA ARG A 23 -5.19 15.96 5.90
C ARG A 23 -5.46 14.86 6.95
N PRO A 24 -5.84 15.24 8.19
CA PRO A 24 -6.15 14.26 9.23
C PRO A 24 -7.38 13.41 8.87
N ASP A 25 -8.27 13.93 8.03
CA ASP A 25 -9.42 13.21 7.48
C ASP A 25 -9.00 11.98 6.67
N LEU A 26 -8.00 12.12 5.79
CA LEU A 26 -7.48 10.99 5.01
C LEU A 26 -6.67 10.03 5.87
N ASP A 27 -5.91 10.56 6.83
CA ASP A 27 -5.14 9.75 7.77
C ASP A 27 -6.05 8.81 8.57
N ASP A 28 -7.15 9.33 9.14
CA ASP A 28 -8.11 8.53 9.88
C ASP A 28 -8.78 7.45 9.02
N ILE A 29 -9.23 7.80 7.81
CA ILE A 29 -9.88 6.86 6.88
C ILE A 29 -8.93 5.71 6.53
N TYR A 30 -7.69 6.02 6.16
CA TYR A 30 -6.74 4.99 5.74
C TYR A 30 -6.12 4.22 6.90
N MET A 31 -6.00 4.82 8.09
CA MET A 31 -5.62 4.11 9.30
C MET A 31 -6.64 3.03 9.65
N GLN A 32 -7.94 3.35 9.58
CA GLN A 32 -9.00 2.37 9.79
C GLN A 32 -8.93 1.23 8.78
N ALA A 33 -8.70 1.53 7.50
CA ALA A 33 -8.54 0.52 6.46
C ALA A 33 -7.32 -0.40 6.73
N VAL A 34 -6.17 0.16 7.13
CA VAL A 34 -4.97 -0.63 7.46
C VAL A 34 -5.20 -1.51 8.68
N VAL A 35 -5.87 -1.00 9.72
CA VAL A 35 -6.24 -1.80 10.90
C VAL A 35 -7.21 -2.92 10.51
N ALA A 36 -8.21 -2.66 9.67
CA ALA A 36 -9.14 -3.67 9.18
C ALA A 36 -8.42 -4.77 8.36
N LEU A 37 -7.47 -4.38 7.52
CA LEU A 37 -6.71 -5.29 6.66
C LEU A 37 -5.66 -6.11 7.41
N THR A 38 -5.01 -5.55 8.44
CA THR A 38 -3.80 -6.12 9.03
C THR A 38 -3.90 -6.41 10.53
N GLY A 39 -4.96 -5.93 11.20
CA GLY A 39 -5.16 -6.01 12.65
C GLY A 39 -4.31 -5.02 13.47
N GLN A 40 -3.45 -4.22 12.82
CA GLN A 40 -2.57 -3.26 13.47
C GLN A 40 -2.50 -1.95 12.67
N GLY A 41 -2.18 -0.84 13.33
CA GLY A 41 -2.08 0.48 12.73
C GLY A 41 -0.82 1.21 13.20
N GLY A 42 -0.46 2.28 12.50
CA GLY A 42 0.67 3.11 12.84
C GLY A 42 1.31 3.80 11.64
N TRP A 43 2.33 4.61 11.92
CA TRP A 43 3.10 5.34 10.92
C TRP A 43 4.56 4.86 10.88
N PRO A 44 5.27 4.97 9.74
CA PRO A 44 4.77 5.42 8.44
C PRO A 44 3.70 4.46 7.91
N MET A 45 2.70 5.00 7.19
CA MET A 45 1.59 4.22 6.65
C MET A 45 1.68 4.21 5.12
N SER A 46 1.55 3.04 4.52
CA SER A 46 1.47 2.86 3.07
C SER A 46 0.20 2.06 2.73
N VAL A 47 -0.63 2.62 1.86
CA VAL A 47 -1.90 2.03 1.44
C VAL A 47 -1.93 1.96 -0.08
N PHE A 48 -2.43 0.85 -0.60
CA PHE A 48 -2.59 0.58 -2.03
C PHE A 48 -4.07 0.50 -2.35
N LEU A 49 -4.47 1.27 -3.35
CA LEU A 49 -5.86 1.54 -3.68
C LEU A 49 -6.13 1.18 -5.14
N THR A 50 -7.37 0.81 -5.42
CA THR A 50 -7.87 0.76 -6.79
C THR A 50 -7.91 2.19 -7.39
N PRO A 51 -8.01 2.35 -8.72
CA PRO A 51 -8.21 3.64 -9.36
C PRO A 51 -9.45 4.40 -8.85
N GLU A 52 -10.44 3.68 -8.33
CA GLU A 52 -11.66 4.22 -7.73
C GLU A 52 -11.46 4.70 -6.28
N GLY A 53 -10.26 4.52 -5.71
CA GLY A 53 -9.92 4.94 -4.36
C GLY A 53 -10.27 3.94 -3.26
N GLU A 54 -10.53 2.67 -3.61
CA GLU A 54 -10.86 1.63 -2.65
C GLU A 54 -9.58 0.94 -2.15
N PRO A 55 -9.29 0.93 -0.82
CA PRO A 55 -8.10 0.29 -0.28
C PRO A 55 -8.23 -1.24 -0.36
N PHE A 56 -7.19 -1.93 -0.84
CA PHE A 56 -7.17 -3.40 -0.91
C PHE A 56 -5.94 -4.03 -0.27
N TYR A 57 -4.89 -3.25 -0.02
CA TYR A 57 -3.71 -3.67 0.70
C TYR A 57 -3.11 -2.48 1.43
N GLY A 58 -2.49 -2.74 2.58
CA GLY A 58 -1.84 -1.69 3.34
C GLY A 58 -1.00 -2.25 4.46
N GLY A 59 -0.16 -1.39 5.02
CA GLY A 59 0.68 -1.73 6.14
C GLY A 59 1.35 -0.49 6.70
N THR A 60 2.10 -0.70 7.78
CA THR A 60 2.89 0.35 8.38
C THR A 60 4.24 0.46 7.67
N TYR A 61 5.32 0.02 8.32
CA TYR A 61 6.65 0.08 7.78
C TYR A 61 7.01 -1.17 6.97
N PHE A 62 7.43 -0.95 5.71
CA PHE A 62 8.08 -1.96 4.88
C PHE A 62 9.58 -1.67 4.82
N PRO A 63 10.47 -2.59 5.23
CA PRO A 63 11.90 -2.38 5.13
C PRO A 63 12.34 -2.36 3.65
N PRO A 64 13.43 -1.65 3.29
CA PRO A 64 13.91 -1.61 1.91
C PRO A 64 14.29 -3.00 1.38
N GLU A 65 14.87 -3.83 2.24
CA GLU A 65 15.18 -5.23 1.98
C GLU A 65 14.45 -6.14 2.96
N ARG A 66 14.20 -7.39 2.56
CA ARG A 66 13.54 -8.40 3.39
C ARG A 66 14.25 -8.55 4.74
N ARG A 67 13.48 -8.55 5.83
CA ARG A 67 13.98 -8.76 7.19
C ARG A 67 13.11 -9.77 7.92
N TYR A 68 13.71 -10.89 8.33
CA TYR A 68 12.99 -11.99 8.98
C TYR A 68 11.73 -12.39 8.17
N ASN A 69 10.55 -12.25 8.76
CA ASN A 69 9.27 -12.56 8.13
C ASN A 69 8.61 -11.34 7.45
N MET A 70 9.30 -10.21 7.32
CA MET A 70 8.80 -9.01 6.65
C MET A 70 9.39 -8.90 5.23
N PRO A 71 8.54 -8.85 4.19
CA PRO A 71 9.01 -8.65 2.83
C PRO A 71 9.65 -7.27 2.67
N GLY A 72 10.60 -7.16 1.74
CA GLY A 72 11.16 -5.88 1.35
C GLY A 72 10.13 -5.05 0.58
N PHE A 73 10.23 -3.73 0.62
CA PHE A 73 9.26 -2.84 -0.02
C PHE A 73 9.19 -3.07 -1.54
N ARG A 74 10.34 -3.32 -2.19
CA ARG A 74 10.37 -3.70 -3.62
C ARG A 74 9.62 -5.00 -3.90
N GLU A 75 9.72 -5.99 -3.01
CA GLU A 75 8.99 -7.25 -3.16
C GLU A 75 7.48 -7.04 -3.04
N VAL A 76 7.06 -6.17 -2.11
CA VAL A 76 5.66 -5.77 -1.95
C VAL A 76 5.15 -5.07 -3.23
N LEU A 77 5.89 -4.09 -3.74
CA LEU A 77 5.52 -3.36 -4.97
C LEU A 77 5.37 -4.30 -6.18
N LEU A 78 6.33 -5.18 -6.40
CA LEU A 78 6.29 -6.12 -7.53
C LEU A 78 5.17 -7.15 -7.38
N ALA A 79 4.92 -7.64 -6.16
CA ALA A 79 3.82 -8.57 -5.89
C ALA A 79 2.45 -7.92 -6.14
N ILE A 80 2.27 -6.67 -5.72
CA ILE A 80 1.03 -5.91 -5.94
C ILE A 80 0.83 -5.66 -7.43
N ASN A 81 1.85 -5.22 -8.16
CA ASN A 81 1.75 -5.04 -9.61
C ASN A 81 1.40 -6.36 -10.31
N ASN A 82 2.06 -7.46 -9.95
CA ASN A 82 1.76 -8.77 -10.53
C ASN A 82 0.30 -9.21 -10.27
N ALA A 83 -0.17 -9.05 -9.03
CA ALA A 83 -1.55 -9.34 -8.66
C ALA A 83 -2.54 -8.44 -9.42
N TRP A 84 -2.20 -7.16 -9.64
CA TRP A 84 -3.00 -6.23 -10.41
C TRP A 84 -3.12 -6.64 -11.88
N GLN A 85 -2.03 -7.08 -12.50
CA GLN A 85 -2.05 -7.53 -13.91
C GLN A 85 -2.76 -8.87 -14.09
N ASN A 86 -2.55 -9.81 -13.18
CA ASN A 86 -2.96 -11.21 -13.37
C ASN A 86 -4.22 -11.63 -12.59
N SER A 87 -4.66 -10.83 -11.61
CA SER A 87 -5.73 -11.21 -10.67
C SER A 87 -6.56 -10.00 -10.21
N ARG A 88 -6.77 -9.04 -11.12
CA ARG A 88 -7.46 -7.76 -10.85
C ARG A 88 -8.84 -7.93 -10.22
N GLU A 89 -9.64 -8.87 -10.72
CA GLU A 89 -11.00 -9.09 -10.21
C GLU A 89 -10.98 -9.52 -8.73
N SER A 90 -10.06 -10.41 -8.37
CA SER A 90 -9.88 -10.82 -6.97
C SER A 90 -9.47 -9.65 -6.07
N LEU A 91 -8.59 -8.76 -6.54
CA LEU A 91 -8.21 -7.56 -5.79
C LEU A 91 -9.38 -6.59 -5.60
N GLN A 92 -10.16 -6.35 -6.66
CA GLN A 92 -11.34 -5.48 -6.57
C GLN A 92 -12.40 -6.07 -5.64
N ASN A 93 -12.57 -7.39 -5.62
CA ASN A 93 -13.48 -8.05 -4.70
C ASN A 93 -13.00 -7.95 -3.24
N ASN A 94 -11.69 -8.02 -2.99
CA ASN A 94 -11.14 -7.79 -1.66
C ASN A 94 -11.32 -6.33 -1.22
N ALA A 95 -11.14 -5.37 -2.12
CA ALA A 95 -11.31 -3.94 -1.82
C ALA A 95 -12.72 -3.60 -1.28
N LYS A 96 -13.75 -4.28 -1.80
CA LYS A 96 -15.15 -4.10 -1.36
C LYS A 96 -15.46 -4.67 0.02
N GLN A 97 -14.55 -5.43 0.61
CA GLN A 97 -14.72 -6.07 1.93
C GLN A 97 -14.01 -5.31 3.06
N VAL A 98 -13.26 -4.26 2.73
CA VAL A 98 -12.59 -3.34 3.66
C VAL A 98 -13.52 -2.19 4.00
#